data_AF-A0A0Q4GLW5-F1
#
_entry.id   AF-A0A0Q4GLW5-F1
#
_cell.length_a   1.000
_cell.length_b   1.000
_cell.length_c   1.000
_cell.angle_alpha   90.00
_cell.angle_beta   90.00
_cell.angle_gamma   90.00
#
_symmetry.space_group_name_H-M   'P 1'
#
loop_
_entity.id
_entity.type
_entity.pdbx_description
1 polymer ?
#
loop_
_entity_poly.entity_id
_entity_poly.type
_entity_poly.pdbx_seq_one_letter_code
_entity_poly.pdbx_strand_id
1 'polypeptide(L)'
;MATSKPFFGKLDPIGKKLGDVVLDRQKIPHEIKLLPPDLDKWLTKNPTVSGSIVWERPDTALAKHGPAAWKDWNTGERQLLKDAFAKAWYGTLSADPTPYPNTFVPPPGEHPTTVLTQAVALQHYMESVATCLVSDMRLPPAFGLSQRTEEERAWLLDSRSLFEWVNAVGSGGQKLIGYMVNAWVLPSRPGYMRQALDTFSLLRSTHLDTVVEMVRFCGTLFHFGGAPGADEYENHWHYRGYMPVSRCIEGTIPTPSPDHPYQETTVKRWTAGCAGTVGLMSHLLRMANVPVIKGYACDHALPHFSSIGRWLSHGDDPYPLKYHPEIDPAQLLIDEATHQAWFGPEADACGNIGRRAKEVFG
;
A
#
# COMPACT_ATOMS: atom_id res chain seq x y z
N MET A 1 30.53 -27.96 -28.58
CA MET A 1 29.83 -26.68 -28.82
C MET A 1 28.34 -26.97 -28.81
N ALA A 2 27.70 -26.82 -27.65
CA ALA A 2 26.26 -26.99 -27.49
C ALA A 2 25.66 -25.60 -27.29
N THR A 3 24.84 -25.16 -28.24
CA THR A 3 24.14 -23.88 -28.20
C THR A 3 22.89 -24.04 -27.35
N SER A 4 22.95 -23.59 -26.10
CA SER A 4 21.78 -23.44 -25.24
C SER A 4 20.89 -22.32 -25.79
N LYS A 5 19.70 -22.69 -26.30
CA LYS A 5 18.67 -21.71 -26.63
C LYS A 5 18.14 -21.06 -25.34
N PRO A 6 18.03 -19.73 -25.26
CA PRO A 6 17.42 -19.07 -24.10
C PRO A 6 15.92 -19.40 -24.07
N PHE A 7 15.48 -19.91 -22.93
CA PHE A 7 14.09 -20.20 -22.61
C PHE A 7 13.41 -18.88 -22.21
N PHE A 8 12.96 -18.09 -23.19
CA PHE A 8 12.05 -16.99 -22.91
C PHE A 8 10.68 -17.58 -22.56
N GLY A 9 10.43 -17.80 -21.28
CA GLY A 9 9.07 -17.93 -20.78
C GLY A 9 8.29 -16.70 -21.25
N LYS A 10 7.16 -16.91 -21.94
CA LYS A 10 6.28 -15.81 -22.33
C LYS A 10 5.88 -15.06 -21.07
N LEU A 11 6.41 -13.86 -20.87
CA LEU A 11 5.80 -12.90 -19.97
C LEU A 11 4.36 -12.70 -20.47
N ASP A 12 3.39 -12.98 -19.60
CA ASP A 12 1.98 -12.74 -19.90
C ASP A 12 1.87 -11.29 -20.40
N PRO A 13 1.20 -11.03 -21.55
CA PRO A 13 1.12 -9.69 -22.09
C PRO A 13 0.55 -8.77 -21.01
N ILE A 14 1.21 -7.62 -20.84
CA ILE A 14 0.93 -6.53 -19.88
C ILE A 14 -0.54 -6.02 -19.90
N GLY A 15 -1.42 -6.60 -20.72
CA GLY A 15 -2.76 -6.14 -21.04
C GLY A 15 -3.94 -6.67 -20.21
N LYS A 16 -3.76 -7.46 -19.14
CA LYS A 16 -4.90 -7.74 -18.23
C LYS A 16 -5.20 -6.49 -17.42
N LYS A 17 -6.22 -5.72 -17.82
CA LYS A 17 -6.80 -4.68 -16.97
C LYS A 17 -7.67 -5.33 -15.90
N LEU A 18 -7.71 -4.75 -14.70
CA LEU A 18 -8.55 -5.25 -13.61
C LEU A 18 -10.04 -5.32 -14.02
N GLY A 19 -10.47 -4.41 -14.90
CA GLY A 19 -11.82 -4.38 -15.47
C GLY A 19 -12.12 -5.48 -16.51
N ASP A 20 -11.08 -6.09 -17.11
CA ASP A 20 -11.24 -7.16 -18.10
C ASP A 20 -11.27 -8.55 -17.45
N VAL A 21 -10.81 -8.65 -16.20
CA VAL A 21 -10.92 -9.87 -15.38
C VAL A 21 -12.31 -9.88 -14.74
N VAL A 22 -13.33 -10.22 -15.52
CA VAL A 22 -14.57 -10.78 -14.96
C VAL A 22 -14.15 -12.09 -14.31
N LEU A 23 -13.86 -12.06 -13.01
CA LEU A 23 -13.74 -13.28 -12.23
C LEU A 23 -15.00 -14.10 -12.52
N ASP A 24 -14.86 -15.24 -13.17
CA ASP A 24 -15.92 -16.22 -13.34
C ASP A 24 -16.29 -16.75 -11.95
N ARG A 25 -17.04 -15.94 -11.20
CA ARG A 25 -17.54 -16.24 -9.86
C ARG A 25 -18.58 -17.36 -9.91
N GLN A 26 -18.93 -17.91 -11.09
CA GLN A 26 -19.97 -18.91 -11.26
C GLN A 26 -19.48 -20.37 -11.10
N LYS A 27 -18.21 -20.62 -10.81
CA LYS A 27 -17.70 -21.99 -10.57
C LYS A 27 -17.04 -22.20 -9.21
N ILE A 28 -17.48 -21.50 -8.18
CA ILE A 28 -17.20 -21.92 -6.80
C ILE A 28 -18.30 -22.94 -6.44
N PRO A 29 -17.97 -24.24 -6.28
CA PRO A 29 -18.96 -25.27 -5.95
C PRO A 29 -19.62 -24.90 -4.63
N HIS A 30 -20.94 -24.63 -4.65
CA HIS A 30 -21.82 -24.32 -3.52
C HIS A 30 -21.10 -24.14 -2.18
N GLU A 31 -20.28 -23.08 -2.06
CA GLU A 31 -19.72 -22.73 -0.77
C GLU A 31 -20.92 -22.39 0.10
N ILE A 32 -21.11 -23.18 1.16
CA ILE A 32 -22.03 -22.83 2.24
C ILE A 32 -21.65 -21.41 2.62
N LYS A 33 -22.52 -20.44 2.32
CA LYS A 33 -22.29 -19.03 2.67
C LYS A 33 -22.35 -18.96 4.20
N LEU A 34 -21.19 -19.16 4.82
CA LEU A 34 -21.04 -19.00 6.26
C LEU A 34 -21.37 -17.56 6.58
N LEU A 35 -22.34 -17.37 7.49
CA LEU A 35 -22.65 -16.06 8.02
C LEU A 35 -21.38 -15.49 8.69
N PRO A 36 -21.13 -14.17 8.57
CA PRO A 36 -20.03 -13.54 9.28
C PRO A 36 -20.21 -13.78 10.78
N PRO A 37 -19.11 -14.02 11.53
CA PRO A 37 -19.18 -14.11 12.97
C PRO A 37 -19.67 -12.78 13.57
N ASP A 38 -20.21 -12.84 14.78
CA ASP A 38 -20.54 -11.65 15.57
C ASP A 38 -19.24 -10.90 15.91
N LEU A 39 -19.01 -9.79 15.22
CA LEU A 39 -17.76 -9.05 15.28
C LEU A 39 -17.45 -8.53 16.69
N ASP A 40 -18.43 -8.01 17.42
CA ASP A 40 -18.20 -7.48 18.77
C ASP A 40 -17.79 -8.59 19.74
N LYS A 41 -18.46 -9.74 19.65
CA LYS A 41 -18.09 -10.92 20.44
C LYS A 41 -16.69 -11.40 20.09
N TRP A 42 -16.33 -11.40 18.80
CA TRP A 42 -14.99 -11.78 18.38
C TRP A 42 -13.93 -10.80 18.89
N LEU A 43 -14.14 -9.49 18.75
CA LEU A 43 -13.21 -8.46 19.23
C LEU A 43 -13.04 -8.50 20.74
N THR A 44 -14.12 -8.74 21.49
CA THR A 44 -14.07 -8.92 22.95
C THR A 44 -13.21 -10.12 23.36
N LYS A 45 -13.23 -11.20 22.57
CA LYS A 45 -12.39 -12.39 22.81
C LYS A 45 -10.94 -12.23 22.33
N ASN A 46 -10.65 -11.18 21.55
CA ASN A 46 -9.33 -10.90 20.99
C ASN A 46 -8.86 -9.50 21.44
N PRO A 47 -8.62 -9.29 22.75
CA PRO A 47 -8.35 -7.97 23.31
C PRO A 47 -7.09 -7.32 22.73
N THR A 48 -6.05 -8.10 22.38
CA THR A 48 -4.83 -7.59 21.74
C THR A 48 -5.09 -7.01 20.35
N VAL A 49 -5.99 -7.63 19.57
CA VAL A 49 -6.40 -7.11 18.25
C VAL A 49 -7.29 -5.88 18.43
N SER A 50 -8.34 -5.98 19.25
CA SER A 50 -9.27 -4.86 19.46
C SER A 50 -8.59 -3.62 20.07
N GLY A 51 -7.57 -3.81 20.91
CA GLY A 51 -6.80 -2.72 21.50
C GLY A 51 -5.92 -1.97 20.50
N SER A 52 -5.52 -2.60 19.39
CA SER A 52 -4.74 -1.97 18.32
C SER A 52 -5.60 -1.26 17.26
N ILE A 53 -6.93 -1.42 17.31
CA ILE A 53 -7.86 -0.68 16.44
C ILE A 53 -8.05 0.72 17.03
N VAL A 54 -7.45 1.72 16.40
CA VAL A 54 -7.41 3.11 16.88
C VAL A 54 -7.79 4.08 15.77
N TRP A 55 -8.79 4.93 16.05
CA TRP A 55 -9.16 6.04 15.17
C TRP A 55 -8.75 7.36 15.80
N GLU A 56 -7.96 8.15 15.08
CA GLU A 56 -7.65 9.52 15.45
C GLU A 56 -8.83 10.43 15.14
N ARG A 57 -9.56 10.88 16.17
CA ARG A 57 -10.66 11.84 15.99
C ARG A 57 -10.10 13.24 15.76
N PRO A 58 -10.70 14.03 14.85
CA PRO A 58 -10.19 15.35 14.50
C PRO A 58 -10.16 16.25 15.72
N ASP A 59 -9.10 17.04 15.89
CA ASP A 59 -9.04 18.04 16.96
C ASP A 59 -9.91 19.24 16.63
N THR A 60 -11.01 19.40 17.36
CA THR A 60 -11.87 20.60 17.31
C THR A 60 -11.82 21.29 18.67
N ALA A 61 -12.02 22.60 18.76
CA ALA A 61 -11.84 23.32 20.02
C ALA A 61 -12.82 22.94 21.17
N LEU A 62 -13.68 21.90 21.03
CA LEU A 62 -14.86 21.67 21.86
C LEU A 62 -15.04 20.26 22.47
N ALA A 63 -14.16 19.26 22.26
CA ALA A 63 -14.29 17.95 22.93
C ALA A 63 -12.93 17.27 23.21
N LYS A 64 -12.92 16.13 23.91
CA LYS A 64 -11.70 15.31 24.09
C LYS A 64 -11.30 14.72 22.73
N HIS A 65 -10.24 15.27 22.12
CA HIS A 65 -9.72 14.85 20.82
C HIS A 65 -8.44 14.02 20.95
N GLY A 66 -8.10 13.30 19.87
CA GLY A 66 -6.96 12.40 19.82
C GLY A 66 -7.32 10.95 19.49
N PRO A 67 -6.36 10.02 19.64
CA PRO A 67 -6.56 8.62 19.33
C PRO A 67 -7.59 7.98 20.26
N ALA A 68 -8.63 7.37 19.68
CA ALA A 68 -9.64 6.60 20.39
C ALA A 68 -9.53 5.12 20.00
N ALA A 69 -9.23 4.27 20.97
CA ALA A 69 -9.24 2.82 20.78
C ALA A 69 -10.68 2.31 20.61
N TRP A 70 -10.86 1.14 19.95
CA TRP A 70 -12.17 0.55 19.67
C TRP A 70 -13.11 0.46 20.88
N LYS A 71 -12.57 0.18 22.07
CA LYS A 71 -13.37 0.13 23.32
C LYS A 71 -14.07 1.46 23.63
N ASP A 72 -13.46 2.58 23.23
CA ASP A 72 -13.91 3.96 23.49
C ASP A 72 -14.70 4.54 22.30
N TRP A 73 -15.01 3.71 21.29
CA TRP A 73 -15.83 4.09 20.15
C TRP A 73 -17.30 4.18 20.51
N ASN A 74 -17.98 5.18 19.93
CA ASN A 74 -19.42 5.32 20.06
C ASN A 74 -20.17 4.28 19.21
N THR A 75 -21.49 4.18 19.40
CA THR A 75 -22.34 3.21 18.70
C THR A 75 -22.28 3.36 17.17
N GLY A 76 -22.18 4.58 16.66
CA GLY A 76 -22.10 4.85 15.22
C GLY A 76 -20.79 4.35 14.59
N GLU A 77 -19.64 4.64 15.22
CA GLU A 77 -18.33 4.15 14.78
C GLU A 77 -18.27 2.62 14.79
N ARG A 78 -18.80 1.98 15.83
CA ARG A 78 -18.89 0.50 15.91
C ARG A 78 -19.78 -0.07 14.81
N GLN A 79 -20.90 0.59 14.49
CA GLN A 79 -21.79 0.15 13.41
C GLN A 79 -21.12 0.28 12.04
N LEU A 80 -20.39 1.37 11.77
CA LEU A 80 -19.62 1.54 10.53
C LEU A 80 -18.62 0.40 10.33
N LEU A 81 -17.90 -0.01 11.37
CA LEU A 81 -16.98 -1.14 11.30
C LEU A 81 -17.71 -2.46 11.04
N LYS A 82 -18.84 -2.71 11.70
CA LYS A 82 -19.67 -3.92 11.47
C LYS A 82 -20.17 -4.00 10.03
N ASP A 83 -20.64 -2.89 9.48
CA ASP A 83 -21.13 -2.82 8.10
C ASP A 83 -19.99 -3.06 7.10
N ALA A 84 -18.83 -2.45 7.34
CA ALA A 84 -17.63 -2.68 6.54
C ALA A 84 -17.15 -4.13 6.63
N PHE A 85 -17.16 -4.72 7.84
CA PHE A 85 -16.80 -6.12 8.07
C PHE A 85 -17.73 -7.09 7.34
N ALA A 86 -19.05 -6.88 7.40
CA ALA A 86 -20.01 -7.68 6.66
C ALA A 86 -19.75 -7.60 5.14
N LYS A 87 -19.51 -6.40 4.60
CA LYS A 87 -19.15 -6.22 3.19
C LYS A 87 -17.84 -6.91 2.83
N ALA A 88 -16.81 -6.79 3.66
CA ALA A 88 -15.53 -7.44 3.45
C ALA A 88 -15.67 -8.97 3.47
N TRP A 89 -16.44 -9.51 4.43
CA TRP A 89 -16.69 -10.95 4.57
C TRP A 89 -17.33 -11.55 3.32
N TYR A 90 -18.29 -10.83 2.73
CA TYR A 90 -18.98 -11.23 1.50
C TYR A 90 -18.26 -10.81 0.21
N GLY A 91 -17.13 -10.11 0.29
CA GLY A 91 -16.41 -9.61 -0.90
C GLY A 91 -17.21 -8.58 -1.72
N THR A 92 -17.97 -7.72 -1.03
CA THR A 92 -18.83 -6.66 -1.61
C THR A 92 -18.39 -5.25 -1.24
N LEU A 93 -17.18 -5.09 -0.67
CA LEU A 93 -16.53 -3.78 -0.60
C LEU A 93 -16.37 -3.18 -2.00
N SER A 94 -16.34 -1.85 -2.09
CA SER A 94 -16.18 -1.16 -3.38
C SER A 94 -14.85 -1.55 -4.03
N ALA A 95 -14.95 -1.97 -5.29
CA ALA A 95 -13.82 -2.19 -6.20
C ALA A 95 -13.72 -1.06 -7.24
N ASP A 96 -14.22 0.14 -6.91
CA ASP A 96 -14.07 1.31 -7.76
C ASP A 96 -12.60 1.81 -7.73
N PRO A 97 -11.90 1.86 -8.88
CA PRO A 97 -10.54 2.39 -8.95
C PRO A 97 -10.44 3.91 -8.80
N THR A 98 -11.56 4.64 -8.85
CA THR A 98 -11.54 6.10 -8.84
C THR A 98 -10.80 6.62 -7.60
N PRO A 99 -9.72 7.41 -7.78
CA PRO A 99 -9.01 8.02 -6.66
C PRO A 99 -9.96 8.84 -5.77
N TYR A 100 -9.72 8.84 -4.46
CA TYR A 100 -10.49 9.70 -3.56
C TYR A 100 -10.28 11.19 -3.94
N PRO A 101 -11.34 12.02 -3.89
CA PRO A 101 -11.19 13.44 -4.16
C PRO A 101 -10.20 14.11 -3.19
N ASN A 102 -9.27 14.89 -3.73
CA ASN A 102 -8.38 15.72 -2.92
C ASN A 102 -9.15 16.99 -2.50
N THR A 103 -9.27 17.26 -1.20
CA THR A 103 -9.90 18.50 -0.71
C THR A 103 -8.96 19.70 -0.75
N PHE A 104 -7.67 19.44 -0.99
CA PHE A 104 -6.64 20.44 -1.20
C PHE A 104 -6.15 20.36 -2.64
N VAL A 105 -5.89 21.50 -3.27
CA VAL A 105 -5.37 21.54 -4.64
C VAL A 105 -4.02 22.25 -4.60
N PRO A 106 -2.90 21.50 -4.45
CA PRO A 106 -1.59 22.11 -4.34
C PRO A 106 -1.27 22.97 -5.57
N PRO A 107 -0.68 24.18 -5.43
CA PRO A 107 -0.26 24.99 -6.57
C PRO A 107 0.79 24.30 -7.47
N PRO A 108 1.01 24.75 -8.72
CA PRO A 108 2.06 24.22 -9.58
C PRO A 108 3.46 24.37 -8.96
N GLY A 109 4.33 23.38 -9.16
CA GLY A 109 5.68 23.32 -8.59
C GLY A 109 5.76 23.05 -7.08
N GLU A 110 4.64 23.16 -6.34
CA GLU A 110 4.58 22.80 -4.93
C GLU A 110 4.55 21.29 -4.75
N HIS A 111 4.92 20.86 -3.55
CA HIS A 111 4.90 19.45 -3.18
C HIS A 111 3.49 18.84 -3.33
N PRO A 112 3.34 17.64 -3.93
CA PRO A 112 2.06 16.95 -4.01
C PRO A 112 1.55 16.64 -2.61
N THR A 113 0.36 17.10 -2.28
CA THR A 113 -0.25 16.86 -0.97
C THR A 113 -1.68 16.43 -1.17
N THR A 114 -2.10 15.36 -0.51
CA THR A 114 -3.49 14.90 -0.51
C THR A 114 -4.09 15.01 0.88
N VAL A 115 -5.22 15.72 0.95
CA VAL A 115 -6.05 15.85 2.13
C VAL A 115 -7.43 15.27 1.81
N LEU A 116 -7.93 14.43 2.71
CA LEU A 116 -9.25 13.82 2.64
C LEU A 116 -10.19 14.47 3.65
N THR A 117 -11.48 14.49 3.33
CA THR A 117 -12.50 14.80 4.34
C THR A 117 -12.50 13.72 5.45
N GLN A 118 -12.95 14.08 6.65
CA GLN A 118 -13.14 13.13 7.74
C GLN A 118 -14.00 11.93 7.34
N ALA A 119 -15.10 12.17 6.60
CA ALA A 119 -16.00 11.10 6.19
C ALA A 119 -15.30 10.08 5.26
N VAL A 120 -14.51 10.56 4.31
CA VAL A 120 -13.76 9.71 3.38
C VAL A 120 -12.66 8.94 4.09
N ALA A 121 -11.86 9.60 4.94
CA ALA A 121 -10.79 8.96 5.70
C ALA A 121 -11.33 7.91 6.68
N LEU A 122 -12.41 8.23 7.41
CA LEU A 122 -13.08 7.29 8.32
C LEU A 122 -13.62 6.08 7.56
N GLN A 123 -14.29 6.29 6.43
CA GLN A 123 -14.78 5.18 5.60
C GLN A 123 -13.63 4.27 5.15
N HIS A 124 -12.56 4.85 4.60
CA HIS A 124 -11.39 4.10 4.15
C HIS A 124 -10.77 3.28 5.30
N TYR A 125 -10.63 3.91 6.47
CA TYR A 125 -10.09 3.26 7.66
C TYR A 125 -10.96 2.06 8.10
N MET A 126 -12.27 2.23 8.18
CA MET A 126 -13.20 1.15 8.57
C MET A 126 -13.16 -0.02 7.57
N GLU A 127 -13.13 0.28 6.26
CA GLU A 127 -13.02 -0.74 5.21
C GLU A 127 -11.67 -1.46 5.24
N SER A 128 -10.59 -0.75 5.60
CA SER A 128 -9.25 -1.34 5.74
C SER A 128 -9.18 -2.27 6.95
N VAL A 129 -9.62 -1.82 8.13
CA VAL A 129 -9.67 -2.65 9.35
C VAL A 129 -10.55 -3.88 9.12
N ALA A 130 -11.74 -3.70 8.51
CA ALA A 130 -12.62 -4.80 8.14
C ALA A 130 -11.92 -5.84 7.25
N THR A 131 -11.15 -5.39 6.25
CA THR A 131 -10.39 -6.29 5.36
C THR A 131 -9.31 -7.04 6.12
N CYS A 132 -8.56 -6.37 7.01
CA CYS A 132 -7.57 -7.02 7.87
C CYS A 132 -8.18 -8.09 8.78
N LEU A 133 -9.34 -7.81 9.39
CA LEU A 133 -10.06 -8.75 10.26
C LEU A 133 -10.59 -9.96 9.49
N VAL A 134 -11.11 -9.77 8.28
CA VAL A 134 -11.53 -10.88 7.42
C VAL A 134 -10.33 -11.71 6.98
N SER A 135 -9.20 -11.08 6.66
CA SER A 135 -7.95 -11.77 6.33
C SER A 135 -7.44 -12.61 7.50
N ASP A 136 -7.50 -12.10 8.73
CA ASP A 136 -7.12 -12.85 9.95
C ASP A 136 -7.96 -14.12 10.13
N MET A 137 -9.26 -14.05 9.82
CA MET A 137 -10.18 -15.17 10.02
C MET A 137 -10.21 -16.18 8.86
N ARG A 138 -9.87 -15.76 7.64
CA ARG A 138 -10.05 -16.57 6.42
C ARG A 138 -8.75 -17.03 5.77
N LEU A 139 -7.63 -16.35 6.03
CA LEU A 139 -6.33 -16.75 5.49
C LEU A 139 -5.63 -17.76 6.41
N PRO A 140 -4.56 -18.42 5.93
CA PRO A 140 -3.76 -19.28 6.78
C PRO A 140 -3.27 -18.57 8.06
N PRO A 141 -3.03 -19.32 9.16
CA PRO A 141 -2.64 -18.74 10.45
C PRO A 141 -1.42 -17.81 10.42
N ALA A 142 -0.54 -17.94 9.42
CA ALA A 142 0.59 -17.04 9.22
C ALA A 142 0.16 -15.56 9.11
N PHE A 143 -1.01 -15.29 8.54
CA PHE A 143 -1.61 -13.96 8.37
C PHE A 143 -2.46 -13.49 9.56
N GLY A 144 -2.43 -14.24 10.67
CA GLY A 144 -3.16 -13.89 11.89
C GLY A 144 -2.58 -12.66 12.58
N LEU A 145 -3.45 -11.70 12.94
CA LEU A 145 -3.18 -10.49 13.69
C LEU A 145 -2.75 -10.78 15.14
N SER A 146 -3.23 -11.89 15.72
CA SER A 146 -2.86 -12.30 17.08
C SER A 146 -1.38 -12.69 17.22
N GLN A 147 -0.74 -13.10 16.13
CA GLN A 147 0.67 -13.50 16.09
C GLN A 147 1.62 -12.31 15.81
N ARG A 148 1.07 -11.13 15.52
CA ARG A 148 1.85 -9.93 15.21
C ARG A 148 2.38 -9.27 16.49
N THR A 149 3.44 -8.48 16.37
CA THR A 149 3.85 -7.59 17.48
C THR A 149 2.83 -6.46 17.67
N GLU A 150 2.93 -5.71 18.76
CA GLU A 150 2.09 -4.52 18.97
C GLU A 150 2.30 -3.47 17.89
N GLU A 151 3.56 -3.20 17.53
CA GLU A 151 3.93 -2.28 16.45
C GLU A 151 3.36 -2.72 15.11
N GLU A 152 3.48 -4.00 14.77
CA GLU A 152 2.92 -4.56 13.54
C GLU A 152 1.40 -4.41 13.47
N ARG A 153 0.69 -4.68 14.58
CA ARG A 153 -0.75 -4.48 14.64
C ARG A 153 -1.12 -3.01 14.53
N ALA A 154 -0.39 -2.11 15.20
CA ALA A 154 -0.63 -0.67 15.08
C ALA A 154 -0.45 -0.22 13.62
N TRP A 155 0.56 -0.73 12.93
CA TRP A 155 0.75 -0.45 11.50
C TRP A 155 -0.37 -0.98 10.61
N LEU A 156 -1.07 -2.04 11.00
CA LEU A 156 -2.19 -2.58 10.24
C LEU A 156 -3.55 -1.96 10.62
N LEU A 157 -3.73 -1.54 11.88
CA LEU A 157 -5.04 -1.26 12.49
C LEU A 157 -5.17 0.13 13.12
N ASP A 158 -4.11 0.92 13.22
CA ASP A 158 -4.16 2.30 13.71
C ASP A 158 -4.30 3.27 12.53
N SER A 159 -5.26 4.18 12.58
CA SER A 159 -5.49 5.14 11.50
C SER A 159 -4.30 6.07 11.25
N ARG A 160 -3.46 6.30 12.27
CA ARG A 160 -2.27 7.16 12.19
C ARG A 160 -1.18 6.59 11.28
N SER A 161 -1.25 5.30 10.99
CA SER A 161 -0.39 4.66 9.97
C SER A 161 -0.83 4.97 8.53
N LEU A 162 -2.05 5.48 8.33
CA LEU A 162 -2.61 5.83 7.02
C LEU A 162 -2.73 7.34 6.83
N PHE A 163 -3.05 8.06 7.90
CA PHE A 163 -3.42 9.46 7.86
C PHE A 163 -2.85 10.24 9.03
N GLU A 164 -2.71 11.55 8.85
CA GLU A 164 -2.46 12.52 9.91
C GLU A 164 -3.58 13.55 9.89
N TRP A 165 -4.22 13.81 11.04
CA TRP A 165 -5.13 14.95 11.14
C TRP A 165 -4.35 16.27 11.02
N VAL A 166 -4.72 17.10 10.05
CA VAL A 166 -4.14 18.43 9.86
C VAL A 166 -5.20 19.51 10.00
N ASN A 167 -4.85 20.57 10.73
CA ASN A 167 -5.61 21.80 10.83
C ASN A 167 -4.63 22.97 10.78
N ALA A 168 -4.14 23.25 9.57
CA ALA A 168 -3.10 24.23 9.32
C ALA A 168 -3.45 25.10 8.12
N VAL A 169 -2.62 26.11 7.86
CA VAL A 169 -2.63 26.85 6.60
C VAL A 169 -1.46 26.30 5.78
N GLY A 170 -1.75 25.75 4.61
CA GLY A 170 -0.76 25.26 3.66
C GLY A 170 -0.11 26.38 2.85
N SER A 171 0.79 25.99 1.93
CA SER A 171 1.42 26.90 0.96
C SER A 171 0.36 27.73 0.23
N GLY A 172 0.65 29.01 0.03
CA GLY A 172 -0.28 29.93 -0.65
C GLY A 172 -1.50 30.37 0.16
N GLY A 173 -1.51 30.13 1.48
CA GLY A 173 -2.56 30.63 2.37
C GLY A 173 -3.86 29.81 2.38
N GLN A 174 -3.89 28.67 1.69
CA GLN A 174 -5.03 27.77 1.69
C GLN A 174 -5.14 26.99 3.00
N LYS A 175 -6.35 26.81 3.52
CA LYS A 175 -6.56 26.00 4.73
C LYS A 175 -6.45 24.51 4.41
N LEU A 176 -5.56 23.82 5.12
CA LEU A 176 -5.45 22.36 5.16
C LEU A 176 -6.23 21.87 6.38
N ILE A 177 -7.50 21.53 6.19
CA ILE A 177 -8.35 20.96 7.25
C ILE A 177 -8.86 19.61 6.78
N GLY A 178 -8.39 18.54 7.41
CA GLY A 178 -8.76 17.19 7.05
C GLY A 178 -7.71 16.16 7.45
N TYR A 179 -7.76 15.00 6.80
CA TYR A 179 -6.79 13.93 7.00
C TYR A 179 -5.79 13.96 5.86
N MET A 180 -4.59 14.44 6.14
CA MET A 180 -3.47 14.33 5.23
C MET A 180 -3.08 12.86 5.10
N VAL A 181 -2.85 12.40 3.88
CA VAL A 181 -2.45 11.02 3.62
C VAL A 181 -0.96 10.84 3.91
N ASN A 182 -0.60 9.73 4.56
CA ASN A 182 0.79 9.39 4.87
C ASN A 182 1.47 8.62 3.71
N ALA A 183 2.79 8.45 3.83
CA ALA A 183 3.60 7.59 2.95
C ALA A 183 3.70 7.99 1.46
N TRP A 184 3.33 9.22 1.08
CA TRP A 184 3.44 9.74 -0.30
C TRP A 184 2.57 9.03 -1.34
N VAL A 185 1.57 8.26 -0.89
CA VAL A 185 0.71 7.43 -1.73
C VAL A 185 -0.72 7.56 -1.25
N LEU A 186 -1.64 7.87 -2.16
CA LEU A 186 -3.07 7.85 -1.88
C LEU A 186 -3.58 6.39 -1.97
N PRO A 187 -4.03 5.77 -0.86
CA PRO A 187 -4.60 4.44 -0.93
C PRO A 187 -5.86 4.42 -1.81
N SER A 188 -6.07 3.30 -2.50
CA SER A 188 -7.33 3.05 -3.22
C SER A 188 -8.39 2.48 -2.26
N ARG A 189 -9.58 2.15 -2.78
CA ARG A 189 -10.62 1.46 -2.01
C ARG A 189 -10.07 0.10 -1.51
N PRO A 190 -10.28 -0.29 -0.24
CA PRO A 190 -9.79 -1.58 0.26
C PRO A 190 -10.31 -2.79 -0.53
N GLY A 191 -11.55 -2.74 -1.03
CA GLY A 191 -12.08 -3.78 -1.92
C GLY A 191 -11.30 -3.89 -3.26
N TYR A 192 -10.92 -2.75 -3.85
CA TYR A 192 -10.10 -2.71 -5.06
C TYR A 192 -8.68 -3.25 -4.79
N MET A 193 -8.04 -2.82 -3.70
CA MET A 193 -6.71 -3.30 -3.32
C MET A 193 -6.69 -4.79 -3.02
N ARG A 194 -7.74 -5.32 -2.36
CA ARG A 194 -7.89 -6.76 -2.14
C ARG A 194 -8.05 -7.52 -3.47
N GLN A 195 -8.89 -7.02 -4.39
CA GLN A 195 -9.04 -7.63 -5.71
C GLN A 195 -7.72 -7.63 -6.51
N ALA A 196 -6.90 -6.59 -6.36
CA ALA A 196 -5.59 -6.52 -6.99
C ALA A 196 -4.65 -7.64 -6.50
N LEU A 197 -4.64 -7.95 -5.19
CA LEU A 197 -3.87 -9.09 -4.67
C LEU A 197 -4.22 -10.40 -5.38
N ASP A 198 -5.51 -10.64 -5.64
CA ASP A 198 -5.98 -11.84 -6.32
C ASP A 198 -5.66 -11.80 -7.82
N THR A 199 -5.90 -10.67 -8.49
CA THR A 199 -5.72 -10.53 -9.93
C THR A 199 -4.26 -10.66 -10.35
N PHE A 200 -3.34 -10.12 -9.54
CA PHE A 200 -1.91 -10.26 -9.78
C PHE A 200 -1.29 -11.48 -9.07
N SER A 201 -2.11 -12.34 -8.44
CA SER A 201 -1.65 -13.55 -7.75
C SER A 201 -0.56 -13.27 -6.70
N LEU A 202 -0.66 -12.14 -6.01
CA LEU A 202 0.33 -11.69 -5.02
C LEU A 202 0.17 -12.45 -3.71
N LEU A 203 -1.06 -12.82 -3.35
CA LEU A 203 -1.32 -13.54 -2.11
C LEU A 203 -0.91 -15.01 -2.23
N ARG A 204 0.01 -15.44 -1.37
CA ARG A 204 0.52 -16.82 -1.31
C ARG A 204 0.21 -17.45 0.06
N SER A 205 0.68 -18.67 0.27
CA SER A 205 0.41 -19.42 1.51
C SER A 205 1.19 -18.91 2.73
N THR A 206 2.28 -18.18 2.51
CA THR A 206 3.15 -17.61 3.56
C THR A 206 3.38 -16.12 3.33
N HIS A 207 3.85 -15.42 4.37
CA HIS A 207 4.26 -14.03 4.26
C HIS A 207 5.47 -13.85 3.33
N LEU A 208 6.47 -14.73 3.44
CA LEU A 208 7.67 -14.66 2.60
C LEU A 208 7.31 -14.76 1.12
N ASP A 209 6.53 -15.78 0.74
CA ASP A 209 6.12 -15.96 -0.66
C ASP A 209 5.27 -14.78 -1.15
N THR A 210 4.41 -14.23 -0.29
CA THR A 210 3.59 -13.05 -0.62
C THR A 210 4.46 -11.80 -0.83
N VAL A 211 5.49 -11.61 -0.01
CA VAL A 211 6.47 -10.52 -0.16
C VAL A 211 7.28 -10.70 -1.44
N VAL A 212 7.79 -11.90 -1.72
CA VAL A 212 8.56 -12.21 -2.94
C VAL A 212 7.74 -11.88 -4.20
N GLU A 213 6.46 -12.22 -4.20
CA GLU A 213 5.58 -11.94 -5.34
C GLU A 213 5.20 -10.47 -5.44
N MET A 214 5.09 -9.75 -4.32
CA MET A 214 4.98 -8.29 -4.33
C MET A 214 6.24 -7.64 -4.91
N VAL A 215 7.44 -8.09 -4.52
CA VAL A 215 8.71 -7.60 -5.09
C VAL A 215 8.76 -7.89 -6.59
N ARG A 216 8.33 -9.09 -7.02
CA ARG A 216 8.20 -9.44 -8.45
C ARG A 216 7.28 -8.49 -9.20
N PHE A 217 6.11 -8.21 -8.64
CA PHE A 217 5.15 -7.26 -9.22
C PHE A 217 5.74 -5.86 -9.33
N CYS A 218 6.44 -5.39 -8.30
CA CYS A 218 7.15 -4.11 -8.32
C CYS A 218 8.22 -4.04 -9.41
N GLY A 219 8.80 -5.17 -9.81
CA GLY A 219 9.68 -5.25 -10.98
C GLY A 219 9.03 -4.82 -12.29
N THR A 220 7.70 -4.87 -12.40
CA THR A 220 6.95 -4.44 -13.60
C THR A 220 6.66 -2.94 -13.63
N LEU A 221 7.04 -2.20 -12.57
CA LEU A 221 6.75 -0.79 -12.42
C LEU A 221 7.82 0.09 -13.11
N PHE A 222 7.46 1.35 -13.31
CA PHE A 222 8.32 2.38 -13.86
C PHE A 222 8.49 3.51 -12.85
N HIS A 223 9.73 3.83 -12.51
CA HIS A 223 10.04 5.05 -11.75
C HIS A 223 9.61 6.26 -12.59
N PHE A 224 8.79 7.16 -12.03
CA PHE A 224 8.45 8.41 -12.72
C PHE A 224 9.70 9.29 -12.86
N GLY A 225 9.92 9.91 -14.02
CA GLY A 225 10.99 10.90 -14.18
C GLY A 225 10.45 12.29 -13.85
N GLY A 226 11.17 13.09 -13.06
CA GLY A 226 10.82 14.49 -12.81
C GLY A 226 10.98 14.94 -11.36
N ALA A 227 10.79 16.24 -11.13
CA ALA A 227 10.72 16.79 -9.78
C ALA A 227 9.39 16.37 -9.10
N PRO A 228 9.35 16.24 -7.76
CA PRO A 228 8.12 15.93 -7.03
C PRO A 228 7.20 17.16 -6.92
N GLY A 229 6.78 17.71 -8.06
CA GLY A 229 5.80 18.80 -8.16
C GLY A 229 4.38 18.28 -8.37
N ALA A 230 3.39 18.98 -7.82
CA ALA A 230 1.98 18.57 -7.90
C ALA A 230 1.42 18.53 -9.33
N ASP A 231 1.88 19.42 -10.20
CA ASP A 231 1.59 19.40 -11.64
C ASP A 231 2.25 18.22 -12.34
N GLU A 232 3.47 17.83 -11.96
CA GLU A 232 4.13 16.65 -12.53
C GLU A 232 3.41 15.34 -12.12
N TYR A 233 2.91 15.28 -10.89
CA TYR A 233 2.07 14.17 -10.43
C TYR A 233 0.72 14.14 -11.14
N GLU A 234 0.13 15.31 -11.41
CA GLU A 234 -1.08 15.41 -12.23
C GLU A 234 -0.84 14.92 -13.66
N ASN A 235 0.31 15.26 -14.27
CA ASN A 235 0.67 14.78 -15.60
C ASN A 235 0.79 13.27 -15.65
N HIS A 236 1.44 12.66 -14.64
CA HIS A 236 1.68 11.22 -14.59
C HIS A 236 0.43 10.42 -14.21
N TRP A 237 -0.26 10.77 -13.13
CA TRP A 237 -1.36 9.96 -12.58
C TRP A 237 -2.75 10.54 -12.83
N HIS A 238 -2.85 11.67 -13.53
CA HIS A 238 -4.09 12.42 -13.73
C HIS A 238 -4.75 12.76 -12.40
N TYR A 239 -3.91 13.05 -11.40
CA TYR A 239 -4.31 13.33 -10.04
C TYR A 239 -3.35 14.32 -9.37
N ARG A 240 -3.87 15.48 -9.00
CA ARG A 240 -3.11 16.56 -8.37
C ARG A 240 -3.02 16.37 -6.86
N GLY A 241 -2.04 15.57 -6.44
CA GLY A 241 -1.83 15.14 -5.06
C GLY A 241 -0.89 13.95 -5.02
N TYR A 242 -0.82 13.23 -3.90
CA TYR A 242 -0.03 11.99 -3.82
C TYR A 242 -0.50 10.94 -4.83
N MET A 243 0.44 10.11 -5.28
CA MET A 243 0.20 9.05 -6.28
C MET A 243 -0.94 8.12 -5.83
N PRO A 244 -2.05 7.99 -6.58
CA PRO A 244 -3.08 7.01 -6.28
C PRO A 244 -2.62 5.57 -6.56
N VAL A 245 -2.81 4.67 -5.59
CA VAL A 245 -2.55 3.22 -5.75
C VAL A 245 -3.26 2.66 -6.98
N SER A 246 -4.51 3.07 -7.22
CA SER A 246 -5.27 2.60 -8.39
C SER A 246 -4.64 3.02 -9.71
N ARG A 247 -4.14 4.25 -9.83
CA ARG A 247 -3.46 4.73 -11.04
C ARG A 247 -2.11 4.05 -11.25
N CYS A 248 -1.41 3.70 -10.18
CA CYS A 248 -0.21 2.87 -10.25
C CYS A 248 -0.52 1.46 -10.80
N ILE A 249 -1.59 0.82 -10.29
CA ILE A 249 -2.00 -0.54 -10.68
C ILE A 249 -2.51 -0.61 -12.13
N GLU A 250 -3.35 0.34 -12.53
CA GLU A 250 -3.93 0.40 -13.87
C GLU A 250 -2.91 0.86 -14.91
N GLY A 251 -1.96 1.68 -14.44
CA GLY A 251 -1.09 2.45 -15.28
C GLY A 251 -1.78 3.63 -15.94
N THR A 252 -0.98 4.53 -16.47
CA THR A 252 -1.42 5.76 -17.14
C THR A 252 -0.52 6.04 -18.33
N ILE A 253 -0.99 6.94 -19.20
CA ILE A 253 -0.19 7.59 -20.22
C ILE A 253 0.05 9.02 -19.72
N PRO A 254 1.28 9.38 -19.32
CA PRO A 254 1.60 10.71 -18.86
C PRO A 254 1.25 11.77 -19.91
N THR A 255 0.70 12.90 -19.47
CA THR A 255 0.57 14.08 -20.31
C THR A 255 1.95 14.74 -20.47
N PRO A 256 2.35 15.20 -21.67
CA PRO A 256 3.63 15.89 -21.84
C PRO A 256 3.77 17.10 -20.91
N SER A 257 4.95 17.27 -20.32
CA SER A 257 5.29 18.37 -19.43
C SER A 257 6.68 18.95 -19.76
N PRO A 258 7.07 20.10 -19.21
CA PRO A 258 8.43 20.62 -19.37
C PRO A 258 9.51 19.64 -18.90
N ASP A 259 9.26 18.90 -17.82
CA ASP A 259 10.19 17.91 -17.24
C ASP A 259 10.10 16.54 -17.95
N HIS A 260 8.96 16.26 -18.57
CA HIS A 260 8.73 15.07 -19.38
C HIS A 260 8.17 15.43 -20.76
N PRO A 261 9.01 16.00 -21.66
CA PRO A 261 8.55 16.54 -22.94
C PRO A 261 8.20 15.45 -23.96
N TYR A 262 8.56 14.20 -23.68
CA TYR A 262 8.31 13.08 -24.58
C TYR A 262 6.87 12.60 -24.44
N GLN A 263 6.21 12.37 -25.57
CA GLN A 263 4.90 11.79 -25.59
C GLN A 263 5.00 10.27 -25.41
N GLU A 264 4.76 9.80 -24.20
CA GLU A 264 4.50 8.39 -23.96
C GLU A 264 3.24 7.97 -24.73
N THR A 265 3.31 6.84 -25.43
CA THR A 265 2.20 6.31 -26.23
C THR A 265 1.62 5.01 -25.67
N THR A 266 2.23 4.51 -24.59
CA THR A 266 1.87 3.22 -23.98
C THR A 266 1.52 3.41 -22.52
N VAL A 267 0.53 2.65 -22.05
CA VAL A 267 0.15 2.60 -20.64
C VAL A 267 1.29 1.96 -19.85
N LYS A 268 1.78 2.65 -18.82
CA LYS A 268 2.82 2.18 -17.92
C LYS A 268 2.37 2.33 -16.46
N ARG A 269 2.81 1.42 -15.61
CA ARG A 269 2.54 1.43 -14.17
C ARG A 269 3.59 2.27 -13.46
N TRP A 270 3.31 3.56 -13.29
CA TRP A 270 4.25 4.51 -12.71
C TRP A 270 4.21 4.51 -11.19
N THR A 271 5.38 4.59 -10.57
CA THR A 271 5.56 4.80 -9.13
C THR A 271 6.25 6.13 -8.84
N ALA A 272 5.88 6.75 -7.73
CA ALA A 272 6.47 7.99 -7.20
C ALA A 272 7.84 7.76 -6.53
N GLY A 273 8.75 7.07 -7.24
CA GLY A 273 10.07 6.67 -6.78
C GLY A 273 10.05 5.75 -5.55
N CYS A 274 11.19 5.64 -4.86
CA CYS A 274 11.33 4.72 -3.72
C CYS A 274 10.25 4.90 -2.66
N ALA A 275 9.90 6.15 -2.31
CA ALA A 275 8.83 6.45 -1.35
C ALA A 275 7.46 5.95 -1.82
N GLY A 276 7.12 6.20 -3.09
CA GLY A 276 5.88 5.74 -3.71
C GLY A 276 5.79 4.21 -3.79
N THR A 277 6.90 3.53 -4.08
CA THR A 277 6.94 2.07 -4.15
C THR A 277 6.78 1.43 -2.78
N VAL A 278 7.44 1.96 -1.74
CA VAL A 278 7.24 1.48 -0.37
C VAL A 278 5.80 1.72 0.10
N GLY A 279 5.20 2.87 -0.24
CA GLY A 279 3.79 3.15 0.07
C GLY A 279 2.83 2.20 -0.65
N LEU A 280 3.08 1.90 -1.94
CA LEU A 280 2.31 0.92 -2.71
C LEU A 280 2.35 -0.47 -2.06
N MET A 281 3.56 -0.95 -1.72
CA MET A 281 3.75 -2.22 -1.02
C MET A 281 2.96 -2.22 0.30
N SER A 282 3.09 -1.17 1.11
CA SER A 282 2.41 -1.04 2.40
C SER A 282 0.89 -1.12 2.28
N HIS A 283 0.28 -0.40 1.34
CA HIS A 283 -1.18 -0.41 1.17
C HIS A 283 -1.72 -1.73 0.62
N LEU A 284 -1.05 -2.35 -0.35
CA LEU A 284 -1.50 -3.63 -0.91
C LEU A 284 -1.30 -4.78 0.09
N LEU A 285 -0.11 -4.89 0.70
CA LEU A 285 0.21 -5.96 1.65
C LEU A 285 -0.60 -5.86 2.96
N ARG A 286 -1.05 -4.66 3.35
CA ARG A 286 -2.00 -4.47 4.45
C ARG A 286 -3.28 -5.30 4.24
N MET A 287 -3.79 -5.42 3.02
CA MET A 287 -5.03 -6.18 2.75
C MET A 287 -4.89 -7.69 3.03
N ALA A 288 -3.66 -8.16 3.20
CA ALA A 288 -3.31 -9.52 3.60
C ALA A 288 -2.73 -9.62 5.02
N ASN A 289 -2.74 -8.57 5.84
CA ASN A 289 -2.06 -8.53 7.16
C ASN A 289 -0.54 -8.73 7.10
N VAL A 290 0.11 -8.33 6.00
CA VAL A 290 1.57 -8.28 5.89
C VAL A 290 2.03 -6.83 6.13
N PRO A 291 2.56 -6.50 7.32
CA PRO A 291 3.01 -5.14 7.62
C PRO A 291 4.27 -4.78 6.82
N VAL A 292 4.27 -3.57 6.25
CA VAL A 292 5.45 -2.95 5.65
C VAL A 292 5.72 -1.64 6.36
N ILE A 293 6.80 -1.59 7.13
CA ILE A 293 7.25 -0.39 7.83
C ILE A 293 8.20 0.37 6.91
N LYS A 294 8.00 1.69 6.82
CA LYS A 294 8.84 2.55 6.00
C LYS A 294 10.02 3.06 6.82
N GLY A 295 11.21 2.54 6.53
CA GLY A 295 12.48 3.10 6.99
C GLY A 295 12.96 4.21 6.05
N TYR A 296 13.89 5.03 6.54
CA TYR A 296 14.60 6.02 5.74
C TYR A 296 16.09 5.98 6.01
N ALA A 297 16.88 6.15 4.96
CA ALA A 297 18.31 6.37 5.02
C ALA A 297 18.71 7.24 3.84
N CYS A 298 19.49 8.30 4.07
CA CYS A 298 19.95 9.21 3.02
C CYS A 298 18.82 9.72 2.10
N ASP A 299 17.71 10.20 2.69
CA ASP A 299 16.50 10.66 1.99
C ASP A 299 15.80 9.62 1.07
N HIS A 300 16.19 8.35 1.16
CA HIS A 300 15.57 7.25 0.43
C HIS A 300 14.72 6.38 1.34
N ALA A 301 13.63 5.84 0.78
CA ALA A 301 12.74 4.93 1.49
C ALA A 301 13.20 3.48 1.38
N LEU A 302 13.17 2.76 2.51
CA LEU A 302 13.52 1.35 2.62
C LEU A 302 12.32 0.59 3.21
N PRO A 303 11.74 -0.39 2.51
CA PRO A 303 10.67 -1.20 3.07
C PRO A 303 11.23 -2.25 4.03
N HIS A 304 10.65 -2.30 5.23
CA HIS A 304 10.84 -3.36 6.21
C HIS A 304 9.60 -4.26 6.25
N PHE A 305 9.75 -5.50 5.81
CA PHE A 305 8.74 -6.55 5.94
C PHE A 305 8.88 -7.22 7.32
N SER A 306 8.47 -6.50 8.36
CA SER A 306 8.73 -6.86 9.77
C SER A 306 8.29 -8.28 10.12
N SER A 307 7.19 -8.75 9.52
CA SER A 307 6.62 -10.07 9.79
C SER A 307 7.50 -11.25 9.36
N ILE A 308 8.51 -10.99 8.53
CA ILE A 308 9.53 -11.97 8.10
C ILE A 308 10.95 -11.52 8.43
N GLY A 309 11.13 -10.37 9.09
CA GLY A 309 12.44 -9.81 9.41
C GLY A 309 13.33 -9.63 8.18
N ARG A 310 12.79 -9.01 7.13
CA ARG A 310 13.49 -8.76 5.86
C ARG A 310 13.29 -7.33 5.38
N TRP A 311 14.28 -6.84 4.65
CA TRP A 311 14.33 -5.49 4.11
C TRP A 311 14.62 -5.50 2.61
N LEU A 312 14.30 -4.42 1.91
CA LEU A 312 15.05 -4.02 0.71
C LEU A 312 16.01 -2.89 1.08
N SER A 313 17.16 -2.84 0.41
CA SER A 313 18.13 -1.75 0.58
C SER A 313 17.65 -0.42 -0.01
N HIS A 314 16.63 -0.48 -0.87
CA HIS A 314 15.97 0.67 -1.47
C HIS A 314 14.59 0.30 -2.02
N GLY A 315 13.65 1.24 -2.01
CA GLY A 315 12.32 1.03 -2.58
C GLY A 315 12.32 0.73 -4.09
N ASP A 316 13.35 1.14 -4.83
CA ASP A 316 13.45 0.93 -6.28
C ASP A 316 14.28 -0.30 -6.66
N ASP A 317 14.82 -1.04 -5.67
CA ASP A 317 15.53 -2.32 -5.86
C ASP A 317 14.82 -3.31 -6.81
N PRO A 318 13.47 -3.40 -6.86
CA PRO A 318 12.81 -4.37 -7.72
C PRO A 318 12.87 -4.03 -9.23
N TYR A 319 13.03 -2.77 -9.64
CA TYR A 319 12.80 -2.39 -11.04
C TYR A 319 13.67 -3.09 -12.08
N PRO A 320 14.94 -3.46 -11.83
CA PRO A 320 15.73 -4.19 -12.81
C PRO A 320 15.17 -5.58 -13.15
N LEU A 321 14.29 -6.16 -12.32
CA LEU A 321 13.65 -7.46 -12.59
C LEU A 321 12.90 -7.51 -13.93
N LYS A 322 12.40 -6.38 -14.47
CA LYS A 322 11.79 -6.37 -15.82
C LYS A 322 12.78 -6.72 -16.93
N TYR A 323 14.06 -6.46 -16.72
CA TYR A 323 15.15 -6.78 -17.65
C TYR A 323 15.84 -8.10 -17.30
N HIS A 324 15.65 -8.56 -16.05
CA HIS A 324 16.24 -9.76 -15.49
C HIS A 324 15.18 -10.68 -14.85
N PRO A 325 14.17 -11.15 -15.62
CA PRO A 325 13.07 -11.95 -15.09
C PRO A 325 13.51 -13.32 -14.56
N GLU A 326 14.72 -13.78 -14.92
CA GLU A 326 15.35 -15.00 -14.44
C GLU A 326 15.81 -14.92 -12.98
N ILE A 327 16.01 -13.70 -12.46
CA ILE A 327 16.44 -13.50 -11.07
C ILE A 327 15.27 -13.75 -10.13
N ASP A 328 15.52 -14.55 -9.10
CA ASP A 328 14.57 -14.76 -8.01
C ASP A 328 14.47 -13.47 -7.17
N PRO A 329 13.29 -12.81 -7.09
CA PRO A 329 13.10 -11.61 -6.29
C PRO A 329 13.46 -11.78 -4.81
N ALA A 330 13.44 -13.01 -4.28
CA ALA A 330 13.88 -13.29 -2.92
C ALA A 330 15.36 -12.92 -2.69
N GLN A 331 16.18 -12.91 -3.75
CA GLN A 331 17.59 -12.51 -3.67
C GLN A 331 17.77 -11.02 -3.35
N LEU A 332 16.76 -10.18 -3.60
CA LEU A 332 16.80 -8.75 -3.27
C LEU A 332 16.56 -8.47 -1.78
N LEU A 333 16.00 -9.45 -1.05
CA LEU A 333 15.73 -9.29 0.37
C LEU A 333 17.01 -9.44 1.19
N ILE A 334 17.26 -8.51 2.10
CA ILE A 334 18.34 -8.59 3.08
C ILE A 334 17.77 -8.84 4.48
N ASP A 335 18.54 -9.46 5.36
CA ASP A 335 18.15 -9.67 6.75
C ASP A 335 18.48 -8.46 7.63
N GLU A 336 18.03 -8.50 8.89
CA GLU A 336 18.26 -7.44 9.87
C GLU A 336 19.74 -7.18 10.11
N ALA A 337 20.57 -8.23 10.20
CA ALA A 337 22.00 -8.07 10.45
C ALA A 337 22.71 -7.34 9.30
N THR A 338 22.37 -7.68 8.05
CA THR A 338 22.87 -6.99 6.86
C THR A 338 22.38 -5.55 6.82
N HIS A 339 21.10 -5.31 7.12
CA HIS A 339 20.55 -3.96 7.20
C HIS A 339 21.28 -3.10 8.24
N GLN A 340 21.50 -3.62 9.45
CA GLN A 340 22.25 -2.89 10.50
C GLN A 340 23.71 -2.64 10.11
N ALA A 341 24.36 -3.58 9.42
CA ALA A 341 25.72 -3.37 8.92
C ALA A 341 25.80 -2.29 7.83
N TRP A 342 24.73 -2.10 7.06
CA TRP A 342 24.68 -1.17 5.93
C TRP A 342 24.11 0.22 6.28
N PHE A 343 23.19 0.28 7.24
CA PHE A 343 22.41 1.49 7.58
C PHE A 343 22.43 1.82 9.08
N GLY A 344 23.20 1.09 9.88
CA GLY A 344 23.41 1.40 11.30
C GLY A 344 24.23 2.69 11.49
N PRO A 345 24.36 3.18 12.73
CA PRO A 345 24.95 4.51 13.03
C PRO A 345 26.35 4.76 12.47
N GLU A 346 27.16 3.71 12.33
CA GLU A 346 28.56 3.78 11.87
C GLU A 346 28.73 3.46 10.37
N ALA A 347 27.65 3.15 9.66
CA ALA A 347 27.70 2.73 8.26
C ALA A 347 27.59 3.91 7.29
N ASP A 348 28.19 3.78 6.11
CA ASP A 348 27.91 4.67 4.97
C ASP A 348 26.54 4.33 4.37
N ALA A 349 25.49 4.83 5.02
CA ALA A 349 24.12 4.58 4.64
C ALA A 349 23.84 4.99 3.18
N CYS A 350 24.38 6.13 2.73
CA CYS A 350 24.20 6.62 1.36
C CYS A 350 24.85 5.70 0.32
N GLY A 351 26.07 5.22 0.59
CA GLY A 351 26.78 4.27 -0.28
C GLY A 351 26.09 2.91 -0.40
N ASN A 352 25.26 2.54 0.58
CA ASN A 352 24.53 1.27 0.60
C ASN A 352 23.13 1.35 -0.03
N ILE A 353 22.66 2.53 -0.45
CA ILE A 353 21.39 2.66 -1.16
C ILE A 353 21.45 1.91 -2.50
N GLY A 354 20.48 1.00 -2.66
CA GLY A 354 20.36 0.16 -3.84
C GLY A 354 21.49 -0.85 -4.01
N ARG A 355 22.30 -1.06 -2.96
CA ARG A 355 23.47 -1.94 -3.01
C ARG A 355 23.07 -3.37 -3.34
N ARG A 356 21.99 -3.89 -2.74
CA ARG A 356 21.61 -5.28 -2.96
C ARG A 356 21.24 -5.55 -4.41
N ALA A 357 20.51 -4.63 -5.05
CA ALA A 357 20.19 -4.74 -6.47
C ALA A 357 21.49 -4.74 -7.32
N LYS A 358 22.44 -3.85 -7.05
CA LYS A 358 23.73 -3.83 -7.77
C LYS A 358 24.50 -5.15 -7.64
N GLU A 359 24.52 -5.76 -6.46
CA GLU A 359 25.18 -7.05 -6.22
C GLU A 359 24.50 -8.23 -6.93
N VAL A 360 23.19 -8.15 -7.16
CA VAL A 360 22.40 -9.23 -7.78
C VAL A 360 22.38 -9.12 -9.30
N PHE A 361 22.37 -7.91 -9.86
CA PHE A 361 22.23 -7.66 -11.30
C PHE A 361 23.53 -7.28 -12.03
N GLY A 362 24.58 -6.84 -11.31
CA GLY A 362 25.89 -6.49 -11.85
C GLY A 362 26.83 -7.68 -11.94
#